data_AF-A0A4Q2XBE9-F1
#
_entry.id   AF-A0A4Q2XBE9-F1
#
_cell.length_a   1.000
_cell.length_b   1.000
_cell.length_c   1.000
_cell.angle_alpha   90.00
_cell.angle_beta   90.00
_cell.angle_gamma   90.00
#
_symmetry.space_group_name_H-M   'P 1'
#
loop_
_entity.id
_entity.type
_entity.pdbx_description
1 polymer ?
#
loop_
_entity_poly.entity_id
_entity_poly.type
_entity_poly.pdbx_seq_one_letter_code
_entity_poly.pdbx_strand_id
1 'polypeptide(L)'
;MEIKKPLTNEAWAPVHGKALEIADADSREDEMMAGVYVEQMMEVLDGLEDEYGRHATLVSTRADFLRDEEERRALYEVALILAKEQGDHEEVAQILGTLRQMDE
;
A
#
# COMPACT_ATOMS: atom_id res chain seq x y z
N MET A 1 -8.18 -16.10 3.72
CA MET A 1 -7.41 -15.03 4.38
C MET A 1 -8.34 -14.31 5.34
N GLU A 2 -7.90 -13.88 6.53
CA GLU A 2 -8.82 -13.43 7.58
C GLU A 2 -8.73 -11.90 7.77
N ILE A 3 -9.75 -11.19 7.29
CA ILE A 3 -10.04 -9.84 7.79
C ILE A 3 -10.49 -9.99 9.23
N LYS A 4 -9.83 -9.29 10.15
CA LYS A 4 -10.20 -9.31 11.57
C LYS A 4 -11.29 -8.27 11.85
N LYS A 5 -11.12 -7.07 11.30
CA LYS A 5 -12.07 -5.95 11.46
C LYS A 5 -11.93 -4.93 10.31
N PRO A 6 -12.96 -4.10 10.07
CA PRO A 6 -12.89 -3.04 9.06
C PRO A 6 -11.79 -2.03 9.39
N LEU A 7 -11.02 -1.64 8.37
CA LEU A 7 -10.04 -0.57 8.48
C LEU A 7 -10.76 0.78 8.61
N THR A 8 -10.31 1.63 9.53
CA THR A 8 -10.94 2.94 9.77
C THR A 8 -10.06 4.07 9.27
N ASN A 9 -10.67 5.22 8.98
CA ASN A 9 -9.91 6.42 8.60
C ASN A 9 -8.92 6.86 9.69
N GLU A 10 -9.26 6.66 10.96
CA GLU A 10 -8.36 6.95 12.08
C GLU A 10 -7.13 6.03 12.08
N ALA A 11 -7.34 4.73 11.85
CA ALA A 11 -6.26 3.77 11.71
C ALA A 11 -5.39 4.04 10.47
N TRP A 12 -5.97 4.63 9.42
CA TRP A 12 -5.25 5.01 8.21
C TRP A 12 -4.44 6.31 8.33
N ALA A 13 -4.71 7.15 9.34
CA ALA A 13 -4.07 8.45 9.47
C ALA A 13 -2.53 8.40 9.53
N PRO A 14 -1.89 7.42 10.20
CA PRO A 14 -0.44 7.26 10.17
C PRO A 14 0.13 6.97 8.77
N VAL A 15 -0.58 6.17 7.96
CA VAL A 15 -0.19 5.90 6.56
C VAL A 15 -0.20 7.20 5.77
N HIS A 16 -1.26 8.00 5.89
CA HIS A 16 -1.30 9.30 5.23
C HIS A 16 -0.16 10.23 5.67
N GLY A 17 0.14 10.27 6.98
CA GLY A 17 1.26 11.04 7.51
C GLY A 17 2.62 10.63 6.92
N LYS A 18 2.89 9.32 6.84
CA LYS A 18 4.13 8.79 6.27
C LYS A 18 4.23 9.09 4.77
N ALA A 19 3.14 8.97 4.03
CA ALA A 19 3.12 9.31 2.60
C ALA A 19 3.49 10.78 2.35
N LEU A 20 3.05 11.70 3.22
CA LEU A 20 3.44 13.11 3.15
C LEU A 20 4.92 13.34 3.46
N GLU A 21 5.49 12.63 4.44
CA GLU A 21 6.92 12.71 4.77
C GLU A 21 7.79 12.18 3.63
N ILE A 22 7.39 11.08 2.98
CA ILE A 22 8.06 10.54 1.79
C ILE A 22 8.00 11.57 0.66
N ALA A 23 6.82 12.11 0.35
CA ALA A 23 6.66 13.10 -0.72
C ALA A 23 7.47 14.39 -0.46
N ASP A 24 7.56 14.85 0.79
CA ASP A 24 8.40 16.00 1.16
C ASP A 24 9.89 15.70 0.98
N ALA A 25 10.37 14.51 1.40
CA ALA A 25 11.75 14.10 1.19
C ALA A 25 12.10 13.97 -0.31
N ASP A 26 11.24 13.34 -1.10
CA ASP A 26 11.39 13.21 -2.55
C ASP A 26 11.43 14.59 -3.24
N SER A 27 10.58 15.53 -2.82
CA SER A 27 10.56 16.89 -3.36
C SER A 27 11.85 17.68 -3.10
N ARG A 28 12.60 17.27 -2.08
CA ARG A 28 13.90 17.84 -1.70
C ARG A 28 15.07 17.04 -2.25
N GLU A 29 14.80 16.00 -3.04
CA GLU A 29 15.79 15.05 -3.57
C GLU A 29 16.61 14.37 -2.44
N ASP A 30 16.02 14.23 -1.25
CA ASP A 30 16.65 13.57 -0.09
C ASP A 30 16.33 12.08 -0.10
N GLU A 31 16.99 11.36 -1.02
CA GLU A 31 16.78 9.91 -1.21
C GLU A 31 17.04 9.09 0.06
N MET A 32 17.96 9.56 0.93
CA MET A 32 18.26 8.90 2.19
C MET A 32 17.07 8.99 3.13
N MET A 33 16.51 10.18 3.32
CA MET A 33 15.32 10.36 4.16
C MET A 33 14.09 9.70 3.57
N ALA A 34 13.91 9.75 2.24
CA ALA A 34 12.83 9.05 1.56
C ALA A 34 12.89 7.54 1.85
N GLY A 35 14.08 6.93 1.79
CA GLY A 35 14.29 5.52 2.15
C GLY A 35 13.91 5.22 3.60
N VAL A 36 14.33 6.06 4.55
CA VAL A 36 13.97 5.91 5.98
C VAL A 36 12.46 6.00 6.18
N TYR A 37 11.79 6.93 5.51
CA TYR A 37 10.34 7.08 5.63
C TYR A 37 9.56 5.94 4.95
N VAL A 38 10.08 5.37 3.87
CA VAL A 38 9.53 4.14 3.27
C VAL A 38 9.66 2.96 4.23
N GLU A 39 10.80 2.78 4.89
CA GLU A 39 10.95 1.73 5.92
C GLU A 39 9.92 1.90 7.05
N GLN A 40 9.74 3.13 7.55
CA GLN A 40 8.73 3.44 8.56
C GLN A 40 7.29 3.24 8.06
N MET A 41 7.02 3.48 6.77
CA MET A 41 5.72 3.15 6.16
C MET A 41 5.46 1.65 6.25
N MET A 42 6.46 0.81 5.96
CA MET A 42 6.31 -0.64 6.05
C MET A 42 5.98 -1.10 7.46
N GLU A 43 6.62 -0.53 8.48
CA GLU A 43 6.33 -0.82 9.89
C GLU A 43 4.88 -0.44 10.27
N VAL A 44 4.39 0.70 9.77
CA VAL A 44 2.99 1.11 9.97
C VAL A 44 2.03 0.12 9.31
N LEU A 45 2.31 -0.29 8.08
CA LEU A 45 1.47 -1.25 7.34
C LEU A 45 1.47 -2.63 8.02
N ASP A 46 2.62 -3.09 8.52
CA ASP A 46 2.72 -4.35 9.29
C ASP A 46 1.85 -4.29 10.55
N GLY A 47 1.92 -3.20 11.32
CA GLY A 47 1.09 -3.03 12.51
C GLY A 47 -0.42 -3.01 12.21
N LEU A 48 -0.81 -2.37 11.11
CA LEU A 48 -2.20 -2.37 10.65
C LEU A 48 -2.66 -3.76 10.20
N GLU A 49 -1.82 -4.51 9.49
CA GLU A 49 -2.13 -5.87 9.07
C GLU A 49 -2.28 -6.81 10.28
N ASP A 50 -1.42 -6.67 11.29
CA ASP A 50 -1.52 -7.42 12.55
C ASP A 50 -2.83 -7.13 13.29
N GLU A 51 -3.26 -5.88 13.33
CA GLU A 51 -4.44 -5.47 14.08
C GLU A 51 -5.76 -5.70 13.32
N TYR A 52 -5.79 -5.42 12.02
CA TYR A 52 -7.01 -5.41 11.20
C TYR A 52 -7.14 -6.63 10.30
N GLY A 53 -6.09 -7.45 10.21
CA GLY A 53 -5.96 -8.49 9.20
C GLY A 53 -5.49 -7.90 7.87
N ARG A 54 -5.31 -8.78 6.89
CA ARG A 54 -4.77 -8.37 5.59
C ARG A 54 -5.90 -7.84 4.70
N HIS A 55 -5.79 -6.56 4.31
CA HIS A 55 -6.76 -5.83 3.47
C HIS A 55 -6.16 -5.57 2.09
N ALA A 56 -6.99 -5.47 1.05
CA ALA A 56 -6.51 -5.19 -0.29
C ALA A 56 -5.73 -3.86 -0.35
N THR A 57 -6.30 -2.78 0.22
CA THR A 57 -5.67 -1.45 0.29
C THR A 57 -4.34 -1.44 1.03
N LEU A 58 -4.15 -2.27 2.07
CA LEU A 58 -2.86 -2.39 2.75
C LEU A 58 -1.79 -2.99 1.82
N VAL A 59 -2.17 -4.01 1.04
CA VAL A 59 -1.25 -4.70 0.13
C VAL A 59 -0.94 -3.84 -1.10
N SER A 60 -1.93 -3.15 -1.67
CA SER A 60 -1.71 -2.23 -2.79
C SER A 60 -0.86 -1.03 -2.38
N THR A 61 -1.12 -0.43 -1.22
CA THR A 61 -0.30 0.66 -0.67
C THR A 61 1.15 0.20 -0.44
N ARG A 62 1.37 -1.03 0.03
CA ARG A 62 2.73 -1.59 0.14
C ARG A 62 3.44 -1.62 -1.22
N ALA A 63 2.73 -2.03 -2.26
CA ALA A 63 3.26 -2.09 -3.62
C ALA A 63 3.67 -0.69 -4.12
N ASP A 64 2.91 0.37 -3.82
CA ASP A 64 3.21 1.74 -4.24
C ASP A 64 4.61 2.22 -3.83
N PHE A 65 5.16 1.70 -2.73
CA PHE A 65 6.47 2.09 -2.19
C PHE A 65 7.60 1.11 -2.51
N LEU A 66 7.35 0.04 -3.28
CA LEU A 66 8.41 -0.86 -3.72
C LEU A 66 9.09 -0.34 -4.99
N ARG A 67 10.43 -0.46 -5.00
CA ARG A 67 11.28 -0.11 -6.16
C ARG A 67 11.38 -1.24 -7.18
N ASP A 68 11.35 -2.48 -6.72
CA ASP A 68 11.43 -3.64 -7.61
C ASP A 68 10.09 -3.85 -8.30
N GLU A 69 10.09 -3.82 -9.64
CA GLU A 69 8.87 -3.89 -10.44
C GLU A 69 8.20 -5.27 -10.40
N GLU A 70 8.99 -6.33 -10.26
CA GLU A 70 8.47 -7.71 -10.19
C GLU A 70 7.76 -7.92 -8.85
N GLU A 71 8.39 -7.54 -7.75
CA GLU A 71 7.78 -7.57 -6.41
C GLU A 71 6.55 -6.68 -6.33
N ARG A 72 6.60 -5.48 -6.92
CA ARG A 72 5.47 -4.56 -6.99
C ARG A 72 4.28 -5.17 -7.74
N ARG A 73 4.52 -5.75 -8.93
CA ARG A 73 3.46 -6.43 -9.70
C ARG A 73 2.86 -7.57 -8.90
N ALA A 74 3.70 -8.41 -8.27
CA ALA A 74 3.23 -9.54 -7.46
C ALA A 74 2.32 -9.08 -6.30
N LEU A 75 2.65 -7.98 -5.63
CA LEU A 75 1.80 -7.43 -4.57
C LEU A 75 0.47 -6.88 -5.10
N TYR A 76 0.46 -6.17 -6.23
CA TYR A 76 -0.81 -5.72 -6.83
C TYR A 76 -1.70 -6.90 -7.26
N GLU A 77 -1.13 -7.98 -7.79
CA GLU A 77 -1.89 -9.19 -8.12
C GLU A 77 -2.52 -9.82 -6.87
N VAL A 78 -1.77 -9.87 -5.77
CA VAL A 78 -2.32 -10.31 -4.48
C VAL A 78 -3.43 -9.35 -4.02
N ALA A 79 -3.20 -8.05 -4.03
CA ALA A 79 -4.19 -7.05 -3.65
C ALA A 79 -5.48 -7.17 -4.50
N LEU A 80 -5.37 -7.46 -5.79
CA LEU A 80 -6.50 -7.67 -6.68
C LEU A 80 -7.34 -8.88 -6.30
N ILE A 81 -6.69 -10.00 -5.93
CA ILE A 81 -7.40 -11.18 -5.43
C ILE A 81 -8.18 -10.82 -4.17
N LEU A 82 -7.53 -10.10 -3.25
CA LEU A 82 -8.14 -9.68 -1.99
C LEU A 82 -9.33 -8.75 -2.20
N ALA A 83 -9.19 -7.74 -3.06
CA ALA A 83 -10.25 -6.79 -3.33
C ALA A 83 -11.49 -7.50 -3.92
N LYS A 84 -11.29 -8.50 -4.79
CA LYS A 84 -12.38 -9.34 -5.32
C LYS A 84 -13.05 -10.18 -4.24
N GLU A 85 -12.28 -10.81 -3.36
CA GLU A 85 -12.82 -11.59 -2.23
C GLU A 85 -13.60 -10.72 -1.24
N GLN A 86 -13.16 -9.47 -1.06
CA GLN A 86 -13.76 -8.49 -0.15
C GLN A 86 -14.99 -7.79 -0.76
N GLY A 87 -15.21 -7.93 -2.07
CA GLY A 87 -16.25 -7.20 -2.79
C GLY A 87 -15.94 -5.71 -2.96
N ASP A 88 -14.69 -5.31 -2.83
CA ASP A 88 -14.23 -3.94 -2.97
C ASP A 88 -14.03 -3.59 -4.45
N HIS A 89 -15.13 -3.22 -5.11
CA HIS A 89 -15.13 -2.91 -6.54
C HIS A 89 -14.32 -1.65 -6.90
N GLU A 90 -14.18 -0.71 -5.96
CA GLU A 90 -13.40 0.50 -6.18
C GLU A 90 -11.91 0.16 -6.20
N GLU A 91 -11.42 -0.55 -5.19
CA GLU A 91 -10.03 -1.00 -5.10
C GLU A 91 -9.67 -1.93 -6.28
N VAL A 92 -10.58 -2.83 -6.68
CA VAL A 92 -10.40 -3.65 -7.91
C VAL A 92 -10.15 -2.77 -9.13
N ALA A 93 -10.95 -1.71 -9.33
CA ALA A 93 -10.82 -0.85 -10.49
C ALA A 93 -9.50 -0.06 -10.48
N GLN A 94 -9.08 0.42 -9.31
CA GLN A 94 -7.81 1.13 -9.12
C GLN A 94 -6.62 0.21 -9.43
N ILE A 95 -6.55 -0.98 -8.81
CA ILE A 95 -5.45 -1.93 -9.01
C ILE A 95 -5.36 -2.38 -10.47
N LEU A 96 -6.49 -2.67 -11.14
CA LEU A 96 -6.48 -3.01 -12.56
C LEU A 96 -6.00 -1.85 -13.44
N GLY A 97 -6.24 -0.60 -13.03
CA GLY A 97 -5.67 0.59 -13.67
C GLY A 97 -4.16 0.59 -13.59
N THR A 98 -3.62 0.40 -12.39
CA THR A 98 -2.18 0.38 -12.14
C THR A 98 -1.48 -0.78 -12.85
N LEU A 99 -2.01 -1.99 -12.78
CA LEU A 99 -1.43 -3.16 -13.47
C LEU A 99 -1.35 -2.95 -14.98
N ARG A 100 -2.38 -2.35 -15.61
CA ARG A 100 -2.34 -2.02 -17.05
C ARG A 100 -1.23 -1.02 -17.37
N GLN A 101 -1.05 0.00 -16.54
CA GLN A 101 0.02 0.99 -16.76
C GLN A 101 1.42 0.37 -16.65
N MET A 102 1.58 -0.71 -15.87
CA MET A 102 2.85 -1.45 -15.76
C MET A 102 3.15 -2.36 -16.97
N ASP A 103 2.16 -2.61 -17.83
CA ASP A 103 2.29 -3.42 -19.04
C ASP A 103 2.56 -2.57 -20.31
N GLU A 104 2.44 -1.24 -20.20
CA GLU A 104 2.65 -0.24 -21.27
C GLU A 104 4.11 0.24 -21.33
#